data_AF-A5DUQ8-F1
#
_entry.id   AF-A5DUQ8-F1
#
_cell.length_a   1.000
_cell.length_b   1.000
_cell.length_c   1.000
_cell.angle_alpha   90.00
_cell.angle_beta   90.00
_cell.angle_gamma   90.00
#
_symmetry.space_group_name_H-M   'P 1'
#
loop_
_entity.id
_entity.type
_entity.pdbx_description
1 polymer ?
#
loop_
_entity_poly.entity_id
_entity_poly.type
_entity_poly.pdbx_seq_one_letter_code
_entity_poly.pdbx_strand_id
1 'polypeptide(L)'
;MVRQLWIRGPPCGIDNCRSRLYRTQDGLTICQYGHVQEGSIEFDDDADQPIVTTRRLNAVALDERGHLASQSSQRLSQDKRKQERLFGDEARPVYYRCLQKILKHQLDAILNLFYGMSSVEKDLTLVVKTNWCRMLNLIFDDGDEQGQKQQEQEQEQEQEQEQEQVQEQEEDKERRASKRSRKHRVGYKRRQLDVLDLVCIIYISSLQLQANPLYLSDVLDCIRKEKIPFFKTYHLLPQEDLNVLGQLYFPGLQGYEYPLNDHIYKRLYFLNTSLVKMEITVPVDYYFLLIYKTLTDVLYLTNAPQVFMLIYNLLKAVNKTKFVIKSDMGTVTKLRDAFPEVYIMSIVIFVLELNQKFDQQIFIRRQDTKDDIYHMSVEHTEQYCDWVYNNILPGKLHDSAGTQDLSMMEKRLFQIFDMNAAKEDILETDTEKSSSGGSGSGGGSGNGNGRLLTDQDDTEQVTDPDEVDAMLFDKLSKMVNMSLDDLRKVYAVITKLFKPSKLKRID
;
A
#
# COMPACT_ATOMS: atom_id res chain seq x y z
N MET A 1 9.38 56.25 -50.88
CA MET A 1 10.30 56.71 -49.81
C MET A 1 10.31 55.65 -48.72
N VAL A 2 11.40 54.91 -48.60
CA VAL A 2 11.56 53.87 -47.56
C VAL A 2 11.70 54.59 -46.22
N ARG A 3 10.88 54.24 -45.22
CA ARG A 3 11.02 54.76 -43.85
C ARG A 3 12.34 54.24 -43.28
N GLN A 4 13.30 55.13 -43.02
CA GLN A 4 14.55 54.75 -42.38
C GLN A 4 14.28 54.36 -40.93
N LEU A 5 14.78 53.18 -40.53
CA LEU A 5 14.69 52.67 -39.18
C LEU A 5 15.73 53.37 -38.29
N TRP A 6 15.25 54.04 -37.23
CA TRP A 6 16.10 54.66 -36.22
C TRP A 6 16.31 53.68 -35.07
N ILE A 7 17.56 53.44 -34.69
CA ILE A 7 17.96 52.54 -33.59
C ILE A 7 18.37 53.39 -32.39
N ARG A 8 18.01 52.96 -31.18
CA ARG A 8 18.41 53.64 -29.93
C ARG A 8 19.78 53.16 -29.46
N GLY A 9 20.66 54.09 -29.14
CA GLY A 9 22.01 53.84 -28.61
C GLY A 9 22.41 54.80 -27.49
N PRO A 10 23.70 54.81 -27.08
CA PRO A 10 24.23 55.77 -26.11
C PRO A 10 24.09 57.22 -26.64
N PRO A 11 24.16 58.25 -25.78
CA PRO A 11 24.09 59.64 -26.24
C PRO A 11 25.28 59.99 -27.16
N CYS A 12 25.02 60.72 -28.26
CA CYS A 12 26.00 61.03 -29.31
C CYS A 12 27.24 61.77 -28.81
N GLY A 13 27.08 62.70 -27.87
CA GLY A 13 28.20 63.35 -27.18
C GLY A 13 28.96 64.40 -28.01
N ILE A 14 28.95 64.30 -29.34
CA ILE A 14 29.53 65.31 -30.26
C ILE A 14 28.74 66.61 -30.13
N ASP A 15 29.43 67.72 -29.86
CA ASP A 15 28.85 69.05 -29.60
C ASP A 15 27.74 69.05 -28.54
N ASN A 16 27.90 68.24 -27.48
CA ASN A 16 26.92 68.07 -26.40
C ASN A 16 25.54 67.57 -26.90
N CYS A 17 25.53 66.88 -28.04
CA CYS A 17 24.33 66.29 -28.62
C CYS A 17 23.79 65.15 -27.75
N ARG A 18 22.55 65.32 -27.28
CA ARG A 18 21.84 64.33 -26.45
C ARG A 18 21.04 63.32 -27.25
N SER A 19 21.17 63.30 -28.58
CA SER A 19 20.49 62.30 -29.40
C SER A 19 20.93 60.90 -28.99
N ARG A 20 19.94 60.01 -28.86
CA ARG A 20 20.14 58.58 -28.70
C ARG A 20 19.66 57.81 -29.92
N LEU A 21 19.14 58.49 -30.94
CA LEU A 21 18.64 57.87 -32.16
C LEU A 21 19.69 57.97 -33.25
N TYR A 22 19.97 56.83 -33.87
CA TYR A 22 20.96 56.68 -34.92
C TYR A 22 20.39 55.91 -36.10
N ARG A 23 20.91 56.19 -37.29
CA ARG A 23 20.69 55.41 -38.50
C ARG A 23 22.04 55.09 -39.14
N THR A 24 22.15 53.94 -39.77
CA THR A 24 23.33 53.59 -40.57
C THR A 24 23.07 53.99 -42.01
N GLN A 25 23.99 54.74 -42.61
CA GLN A 25 23.93 55.12 -44.01
C GLN A 25 25.37 55.06 -44.56
N ASP A 26 25.57 54.27 -45.60
CA ASP A 26 26.87 54.08 -46.28
C ASP A 26 28.02 53.67 -45.32
N GLY A 27 27.74 52.76 -44.37
CA GLY A 27 28.70 52.27 -43.37
C GLY A 27 29.01 53.27 -42.25
N LEU A 28 28.31 54.41 -42.20
CA LEU A 28 28.46 55.43 -41.16
C LEU A 28 27.24 55.45 -40.24
N THR A 29 27.50 55.48 -38.92
CA THR A 29 26.45 55.66 -37.92
C THR A 29 26.19 57.14 -37.69
N ILE A 30 25.03 57.64 -38.10
CA ILE A 30 24.66 59.07 -38.04
C ILE A 30 23.54 59.26 -37.02
N CYS A 31 23.68 60.21 -36.10
CA CYS A 31 22.62 60.54 -35.14
C CYS A 31 21.47 61.34 -35.79
N GLN A 32 20.33 61.46 -35.11
CA GLN A 32 19.15 62.20 -35.63
C GLN A 32 19.40 63.66 -36.01
N TYR A 33 20.44 64.27 -35.45
CA TYR A 33 20.83 65.66 -35.73
C TYR A 33 21.99 65.76 -36.75
N GLY A 34 22.40 64.65 -37.37
CA GLY A 34 23.36 64.65 -38.46
C GLY A 34 24.83 64.48 -38.07
N HIS A 35 25.14 64.28 -36.79
CA HIS A 35 26.52 64.00 -36.37
C HIS A 35 26.92 62.56 -36.69
N VAL A 36 28.11 62.38 -37.26
CA VAL A 36 28.70 61.08 -37.58
C VAL A 36 29.48 60.58 -36.38
N GLN A 37 29.19 59.36 -35.94
CA GLN A 37 29.89 58.74 -34.83
C GLN A 37 31.17 58.06 -35.33
N GLU A 38 32.33 58.61 -35.00
CA GLU A 38 33.62 58.01 -35.32
C GLU A 38 33.87 56.76 -34.45
N GLY A 39 34.37 55.68 -35.05
CA GLY A 39 34.73 54.44 -34.34
C GLY A 39 33.63 53.39 -34.23
N SER A 40 32.44 53.58 -34.83
CA SER A 40 31.48 52.48 -35.01
C SER A 40 31.94 51.60 -36.18
N ILE A 41 32.57 50.47 -35.87
CA ILE A 41 32.93 49.46 -36.87
C ILE A 41 31.74 48.53 -37.00
N GLU A 42 31.12 48.49 -38.18
CA GLU A 42 30.11 47.50 -38.54
C GLU A 42 30.83 46.19 -38.87
N PHE A 43 30.55 45.15 -38.09
CA PHE A 43 31.04 43.81 -38.37
C PHE A 43 30.00 43.12 -39.24
N ASP A 44 30.17 43.20 -40.56
CA ASP A 44 29.45 42.35 -41.49
C ASP A 44 30.08 40.95 -41.44
N ASP A 45 29.44 40.03 -40.71
CA ASP A 45 29.77 38.61 -40.79
C ASP A 45 29.14 38.06 -42.07
N ASP A 46 29.91 38.05 -43.17
CA ASP A 46 29.54 37.38 -44.42
C ASP A 46 29.23 35.89 -44.15
N ALA A 47 27.98 35.51 -44.35
CA ALA A 47 27.41 34.22 -43.93
C ALA A 47 27.89 32.98 -44.74
N ASP A 48 28.87 33.14 -45.65
CA ASP A 48 29.27 32.11 -46.61
C ASP A 48 30.50 31.27 -46.21
N GLN A 49 30.98 31.37 -44.95
CA GLN A 49 32.00 30.45 -44.43
C GLN A 49 31.45 29.50 -43.35
N PRO A 50 31.77 28.18 -43.40
CA PRO A 50 31.31 27.22 -42.41
C PRO A 50 31.99 27.48 -41.05
N ILE A 51 31.21 28.05 -40.12
CA ILE A 51 31.65 28.35 -38.74
C ILE A 51 31.92 27.02 -37.99
N VAL A 52 33.19 26.74 -37.70
CA VAL A 52 33.58 25.73 -36.70
C VAL A 52 33.39 26.33 -35.31
N THR A 53 32.31 25.95 -34.63
CA THR A 53 31.98 26.43 -33.28
C THR A 53 33.03 26.02 -32.25
N THR A 54 33.69 26.98 -31.60
CA THR A 54 34.52 26.73 -30.40
C THR A 54 33.86 27.32 -29.15
N ARG A 55 33.80 26.50 -28.09
CA ARG A 55 33.28 26.75 -26.72
C ARG A 55 31.91 27.46 -26.58
N ARG A 56 30.90 26.70 -26.14
CA ARG A 56 29.56 27.21 -25.75
C ARG A 56 29.64 28.22 -24.60
N LEU A 57 29.40 29.50 -24.89
CA LEU A 57 28.98 30.49 -23.90
C LEU A 57 27.46 30.46 -23.79
N ASN A 58 26.93 30.44 -22.55
CA ASN A 58 25.49 30.57 -22.32
C ASN A 58 25.03 31.93 -22.87
N ALA A 59 24.07 31.88 -23.78
CA ALA A 59 23.60 32.97 -24.62
C ALA A 59 23.52 34.32 -23.89
N VAL A 60 24.45 35.22 -24.22
CA VAL A 60 24.28 36.65 -24.00
C VAL A 60 23.42 37.14 -25.15
N ALA A 61 22.27 37.74 -24.85
CA ALA A 61 21.46 38.35 -25.89
C ALA A 61 22.25 39.53 -26.49
N LEU A 62 22.51 39.45 -27.79
CA LEU A 62 23.08 40.53 -28.56
C LEU A 62 21.94 41.52 -28.88
N ASP A 63 22.16 42.81 -28.63
CA ASP A 63 21.26 43.85 -29.15
C ASP A 63 21.37 43.91 -30.68
N GLU A 64 20.50 44.65 -31.38
CA GLU A 64 20.43 44.78 -32.86
C GLU A 64 21.75 45.24 -33.54
N ARG A 65 22.79 45.55 -32.75
CA ARG A 65 24.13 45.97 -33.16
C ARG A 65 25.27 45.05 -32.68
N GLY A 66 24.97 43.86 -32.16
CA GLY A 66 25.99 42.91 -31.72
C GLY A 66 26.66 43.23 -30.37
N HIS A 67 26.09 44.13 -29.56
CA HIS A 67 26.60 44.41 -28.22
C HIS A 67 26.00 43.46 -27.17
N LEU A 68 26.83 43.01 -26.23
CA LEU A 68 26.45 42.16 -25.11
C LEU A 68 25.54 42.92 -24.13
N ALA A 69 24.23 42.68 -24.16
CA ALA A 69 23.28 43.26 -23.21
C ALA A 69 23.18 42.39 -21.95
N SER A 70 23.23 43.01 -20.77
CA SER A 70 22.99 42.33 -19.48
C SER A 70 21.51 42.00 -19.35
N GLN A 71 21.16 40.71 -19.27
CA GLN A 71 19.79 40.29 -19.01
C GLN A 71 19.34 40.81 -17.64
N SER A 72 18.36 41.71 -17.64
CA SER A 72 17.59 42.03 -16.45
C SER A 72 16.93 40.74 -15.95
N SER A 73 17.24 40.39 -14.71
CA SER A 73 16.81 39.18 -14.01
C SER A 73 15.33 38.87 -14.26
N GLN A 74 15.06 37.69 -14.78
CA GLN A 74 13.71 37.16 -15.03
C GLN A 74 12.83 37.28 -13.77
N ARG A 75 11.87 38.21 -13.78
CA ARG A 75 10.68 38.21 -12.88
C ARG A 75 9.52 37.37 -13.47
N LEU A 76 9.83 36.34 -14.26
CA LEU A 76 8.85 35.42 -14.86
C LEU A 76 8.60 34.16 -14.02
N SER A 77 9.17 34.08 -12.81
CA SER A 77 9.02 32.92 -11.91
C SER A 77 7.71 32.92 -11.12
N GLN A 78 6.87 33.94 -11.21
CA GLN A 78 5.62 34.03 -10.43
C GLN A 78 4.41 33.34 -11.08
N ASP A 79 4.37 33.18 -12.41
CA ASP A 79 3.27 32.49 -13.10
C ASP A 79 3.47 30.97 -13.25
N LYS A 80 4.63 30.44 -12.84
CA LYS A 80 4.86 29.01 -12.61
C LYS A 80 4.91 28.72 -11.11
N ARG A 81 3.92 29.19 -10.35
CA ARG A 81 3.57 28.54 -9.07
C ARG A 81 3.05 27.13 -9.38
N LYS A 82 3.98 26.24 -9.74
CA LYS A 82 3.85 24.80 -9.50
C LYS A 82 3.35 24.71 -8.06
N GLN A 83 2.20 24.08 -7.87
CA GLN A 83 1.54 23.90 -6.58
C GLN A 83 2.58 23.78 -5.47
N GLU A 84 2.59 24.74 -4.56
CA GLU A 84 3.54 24.78 -3.46
C GLU A 84 3.31 23.50 -2.65
N ARG A 85 4.37 22.69 -2.51
CA ARG A 85 4.28 21.42 -1.80
C ARG A 85 3.95 21.73 -0.34
N LEU A 86 2.87 21.15 0.16
CA LEU A 86 2.48 21.29 1.54
C LEU A 86 3.33 20.37 2.42
N PHE A 87 3.73 20.88 3.58
CA PHE A 87 4.48 20.15 4.58
C PHE A 87 3.82 20.29 5.95
N GLY A 88 4.13 19.37 6.86
CA GLY A 88 3.68 19.45 8.25
C GLY A 88 2.17 19.30 8.42
N ASP A 89 1.56 20.15 9.24
CA ASP A 89 0.15 20.00 9.63
C ASP A 89 -0.81 20.33 8.48
N GLU A 90 -0.43 21.22 7.56
CA GLU A 90 -1.24 21.55 6.36
C GLU A 90 -1.33 20.38 5.37
N ALA A 91 -0.32 19.52 5.32
CA ALA A 91 -0.31 18.32 4.47
C ALA A 91 -1.14 17.17 5.03
N ARG A 92 -1.42 17.15 6.34
CA ARG A 92 -2.14 16.03 6.99
C ARG A 92 -3.59 15.88 6.50
N PRO A 93 -4.41 16.94 6.38
CA PRO A 93 -5.75 16.82 5.83
C PRO A 93 -5.76 16.26 4.40
N VAL A 94 -4.81 16.68 3.56
CA VAL A 94 -4.67 16.16 2.19
C VAL A 94 -4.29 14.68 2.21
N TYR A 95 -3.34 14.30 3.08
CA TYR A 95 -2.95 12.90 3.28
C TYR A 95 -4.14 12.00 3.68
N TYR A 96 -4.93 12.41 4.69
CA TYR A 96 -6.08 11.61 5.11
C TYR A 96 -7.21 11.59 4.08
N ARG A 97 -7.36 12.65 3.26
CA ARG A 97 -8.26 12.64 2.10
C ARG A 97 -7.81 11.62 1.05
N CYS A 98 -6.51 11.51 0.79
CA CYS A 98 -5.95 10.47 -0.08
C CYS A 98 -6.22 9.07 0.48
N LEU A 99 -5.94 8.84 1.77
CA LEU A 99 -6.24 7.56 2.42
C LEU A 99 -7.73 7.22 2.36
N GLN A 100 -8.63 8.20 2.53
CA GLN A 100 -10.07 7.99 2.42
C GLN A 100 -10.49 7.53 1.01
N LYS A 101 -9.85 8.07 -0.04
CA LYS A 101 -10.09 7.62 -1.42
C LYS A 101 -9.62 6.17 -1.61
N ILE A 102 -8.44 5.82 -1.09
CA ILE A 102 -7.93 4.44 -1.13
C ILE A 102 -8.86 3.50 -0.37
N LEU A 103 -9.30 3.88 0.84
CA LEU A 103 -10.23 3.11 1.66
C LEU A 103 -11.53 2.83 0.90
N LYS A 104 -12.05 3.82 0.17
CA LYS A 104 -13.24 3.64 -0.67
C LYS A 104 -13.00 2.60 -1.76
N HIS A 105 -11.91 2.69 -2.50
CA HIS A 105 -11.58 1.69 -3.54
C HIS A 105 -11.39 0.28 -2.97
N GLN A 106 -10.75 0.14 -1.81
CA GLN A 106 -10.60 -1.14 -1.13
C GLN A 106 -11.93 -1.70 -0.65
N LEU A 107 -12.81 -0.85 -0.10
CA LEU A 107 -14.14 -1.25 0.33
C LEU A 107 -14.99 -1.69 -0.86
N ASP A 108 -15.01 -0.92 -1.95
CA ASP A 108 -15.75 -1.25 -3.16
C ASP A 108 -15.27 -2.59 -3.74
N ALA A 109 -13.96 -2.86 -3.75
CA ALA A 109 -13.40 -4.15 -4.16
C ALA A 109 -13.89 -5.31 -3.27
N ILE A 110 -13.86 -5.14 -1.94
CA ILE A 110 -14.33 -6.16 -0.99
C ILE A 110 -15.85 -6.41 -1.13
N LEU A 111 -16.64 -5.35 -1.31
CA LEU A 111 -18.08 -5.44 -1.52
C LEU A 111 -18.40 -6.26 -2.79
N ASN A 112 -17.73 -5.94 -3.90
CA ASN A 112 -17.90 -6.64 -5.16
C ASN A 112 -17.48 -8.12 -5.08
N LEU A 113 -16.43 -8.45 -4.32
CA LEU A 113 -15.91 -9.82 -4.21
C LEU A 113 -16.73 -10.72 -3.27
N PHE A 114 -17.17 -10.19 -2.12
CA PHE A 114 -17.72 -11.01 -1.05
C PHE A 114 -19.22 -10.81 -0.80
N TYR A 115 -19.77 -9.63 -1.09
CA TYR A 115 -21.15 -9.30 -0.71
C TYR A 115 -22.11 -9.18 -1.91
N GLY A 116 -21.59 -8.89 -3.12
CA GLY A 116 -22.40 -8.70 -4.33
C GLY A 116 -23.40 -7.55 -4.19
N MET A 117 -24.45 -7.52 -5.03
CA MET A 117 -25.55 -6.53 -4.99
C MET A 117 -26.53 -6.74 -3.81
N SER A 118 -25.99 -6.99 -2.62
CA SER A 118 -26.78 -7.26 -1.40
C SER A 118 -27.12 -5.97 -0.64
N SER A 119 -28.21 -5.99 0.12
CA SER A 119 -28.59 -4.89 1.04
C SER A 119 -27.51 -4.59 2.10
N VAL A 120 -26.64 -5.56 2.36
CA VAL A 120 -25.53 -5.48 3.34
C VAL A 120 -24.48 -4.43 2.94
N GLU A 121 -24.40 -4.06 1.67
CA GLU A 121 -23.45 -3.06 1.15
C GLU A 121 -23.56 -1.72 1.89
N LYS A 122 -24.79 -1.26 2.13
CA LYS A 122 -25.07 0.02 2.78
C LYS A 122 -24.68 -0.01 4.25
N ASP A 123 -24.97 -1.13 4.92
CA ASP A 123 -24.68 -1.31 6.35
C ASP A 123 -23.18 -1.40 6.59
N LEU A 124 -22.46 -2.20 5.80
CA LEU A 124 -21.00 -2.29 5.91
C LEU A 124 -20.34 -0.94 5.62
N THR A 125 -20.80 -0.23 4.58
CA THR A 125 -20.29 1.11 4.27
C THR A 125 -20.50 2.09 5.43
N LEU A 126 -21.64 2.02 6.11
CA LEU A 126 -21.94 2.87 7.26
C LEU A 126 -21.03 2.54 8.46
N VAL A 127 -20.82 1.25 8.75
CA VAL A 127 -19.94 0.81 9.84
C VAL A 127 -18.49 1.21 9.57
N VAL A 128 -17.99 1.00 8.34
CA VAL A 128 -16.64 1.41 7.93
C VAL A 128 -16.47 2.93 8.05
N LYS A 129 -17.44 3.72 7.58
CA LYS A 129 -17.42 5.19 7.74
C LYS A 129 -17.39 5.59 9.21
N THR A 130 -18.19 4.95 10.06
CA THR A 130 -18.24 5.24 11.49
C THR A 130 -16.89 4.94 12.16
N ASN A 131 -16.28 3.79 11.83
CA ASN A 131 -14.96 3.43 12.35
C ASN A 131 -13.85 4.36 11.82
N TRP A 132 -13.90 4.74 10.54
CA TRP A 132 -12.98 5.73 9.97
C TRP A 132 -13.09 7.09 10.66
N CYS A 133 -14.30 7.61 10.87
CA CYS A 133 -14.50 8.86 11.61
C CYS A 133 -13.99 8.77 13.05
N ARG A 134 -14.21 7.64 13.74
CA ARG A 134 -13.65 7.41 15.08
C ARG A 134 -12.11 7.44 15.07
N MET A 135 -11.47 6.82 14.08
CA MET A 135 -10.01 6.89 13.94
C MET A 135 -9.53 8.32 13.72
N LEU A 136 -10.18 9.08 12.83
CA LEU A 136 -9.80 10.46 12.58
C LEU A 136 -9.94 11.31 13.84
N ASN A 137 -11.04 11.18 14.60
CA ASN A 137 -11.22 11.92 15.84
C ASN A 137 -10.09 11.61 16.84
N LEU A 138 -9.71 10.34 17.01
CA LEU A 138 -8.58 9.98 17.89
C LEU A 138 -7.26 10.65 17.47
N ILE A 139 -7.02 10.75 16.16
CA ILE A 139 -5.79 11.35 15.63
C ILE A 139 -5.77 12.87 15.78
N PHE A 140 -6.93 13.53 15.63
CA PHE A 140 -7.06 14.98 15.73
C PHE A 140 -7.21 15.47 17.17
N ASP A 141 -7.92 14.74 18.03
CA ASP A 141 -8.08 15.07 19.46
C ASP A 141 -6.73 15.01 20.20
N ASP A 142 -5.87 14.02 19.89
CA ASP A 142 -4.47 13.95 20.37
C ASP A 142 -3.58 15.10 19.82
N GLY A 143 -4.08 15.78 18.78
CA GLY A 143 -3.49 16.95 18.13
C GLY A 143 -3.44 18.17 19.06
N ASP A 144 -4.60 18.49 19.63
CA ASP A 144 -4.87 19.75 20.31
C ASP A 144 -4.34 19.74 21.75
N GLU A 145 -4.43 18.61 22.45
CA GLU A 145 -3.94 18.50 23.84
C GLU A 145 -2.43 18.65 23.98
N GLN A 146 -1.65 18.30 22.95
CA GLN A 146 -0.19 18.40 23.00
C GLN A 146 0.31 19.78 22.53
N GLY A 147 -0.41 20.44 21.62
CA GLY A 147 -0.12 21.84 21.25
C GLY A 147 -0.26 22.78 22.46
N GLN A 148 -1.29 22.54 23.28
CA GLN A 148 -1.47 23.25 24.55
C GLN A 148 -0.36 22.93 25.55
N LYS A 149 0.02 21.65 25.72
CA LYS A 149 1.10 21.26 26.66
C LYS A 149 2.49 21.73 26.22
N GLN A 150 2.76 21.88 24.92
CA GLN A 150 4.01 22.46 24.42
C GLN A 150 4.05 23.98 24.64
N GLN A 151 2.94 24.68 24.40
CA GLN A 151 2.84 26.11 24.72
C GLN A 151 2.91 26.37 26.23
N GLU A 152 2.31 25.52 27.07
CA GLU A 152 2.44 25.60 28.53
C GLU A 152 3.87 25.31 28.99
N GLN A 153 4.58 24.35 28.37
CA GLN A 153 5.99 24.08 28.71
C GLN A 153 6.95 25.16 28.21
N GLU A 154 6.67 25.82 27.08
CA GLU A 154 7.44 26.98 26.62
C GLU A 154 7.17 28.19 27.51
N GLN A 155 5.93 28.41 27.96
CA GLN A 155 5.60 29.46 28.94
C GLN A 155 6.19 29.19 30.33
N GLU A 156 6.20 27.94 30.80
CA GLU A 156 6.86 27.56 32.06
C GLU A 156 8.39 27.71 31.96
N GLN A 157 9.01 27.39 30.82
CA GLN A 157 10.46 27.60 30.60
C GLN A 157 10.83 29.09 30.49
N GLU A 158 9.98 29.91 29.89
CA GLU A 158 10.16 31.37 29.88
C GLU A 158 9.99 31.97 31.29
N GLN A 159 9.04 31.47 32.10
CA GLN A 159 8.89 31.89 33.51
C GLN A 159 10.02 31.39 34.43
N GLU A 160 10.57 30.19 34.20
CA GLU A 160 11.75 29.70 34.94
C GLU A 160 13.02 30.49 34.56
N GLN A 161 13.17 30.90 33.30
CA GLN A 161 14.28 31.76 32.87
C GLN A 161 14.18 33.21 33.40
N GLU A 162 12.96 33.73 33.60
CA GLU A 162 12.76 35.02 34.27
C GLU A 162 12.98 34.95 35.79
N GLN A 163 12.76 33.80 36.43
CA GLN A 163 13.03 33.60 37.87
C GLN A 163 14.49 33.25 38.18
N GLU A 164 15.25 32.64 37.25
CA GLU A 164 16.69 32.39 37.41
C GLU A 164 17.58 33.64 37.27
N GLN A 165 17.04 34.80 36.85
CA GLN A 165 17.78 36.07 36.82
C GLN A 165 17.80 36.85 38.15
N VAL A 166 17.21 36.33 39.24
CA VAL A 166 17.16 37.05 40.54
C VAL A 166 17.90 36.37 41.70
N GLN A 167 18.35 35.12 41.58
CA GLN A 167 19.12 34.47 42.66
C GLN A 167 20.29 33.63 42.14
N GLU A 168 21.35 34.29 41.70
CA GLU A 168 22.70 33.76 41.85
C GLU A 168 23.24 34.16 43.22
N GLN A 169 23.14 33.26 44.20
CA GLN A 169 24.21 32.94 45.15
C GLN A 169 23.80 31.80 46.09
N GLU A 170 24.69 30.80 46.15
CA GLU A 170 24.84 29.79 47.20
C GLU A 170 23.75 28.71 47.33
N GLU A 171 24.00 27.53 46.75
CA GLU A 171 24.34 26.30 47.50
C GLU A 171 24.27 25.05 46.59
N ASP A 172 25.44 24.64 46.12
CA ASP A 172 25.73 23.32 45.58
C ASP A 172 25.74 22.30 46.72
N LYS A 173 24.75 21.37 46.78
CA LYS A 173 25.02 19.91 46.95
C LYS A 173 23.84 18.91 47.06
N GLU A 174 22.56 19.28 47.12
CA GLU A 174 21.50 18.26 47.33
C GLU A 174 20.54 17.97 46.17
N ARG A 175 20.63 18.66 45.02
CA ARG A 175 19.65 18.49 43.92
C ARG A 175 19.89 17.33 42.94
N ARG A 176 20.76 16.36 43.25
CA ARG A 176 21.04 15.20 42.36
C ARG A 176 20.15 13.96 42.59
N ALA A 177 19.21 13.98 43.53
CA ALA A 177 18.39 12.80 43.84
C ALA A 177 16.93 12.81 43.30
N SER A 178 16.39 13.95 42.85
CA SER A 178 14.95 14.05 42.46
C SER A 178 14.67 13.95 40.95
N LYS A 179 15.69 13.77 40.09
CA LYS A 179 15.50 13.58 38.62
C LYS A 179 15.17 12.13 38.20
N ARG A 180 14.88 11.23 39.15
CA ARG A 180 14.48 9.82 38.89
C ARG A 180 13.01 9.56 39.18
N SER A 181 12.11 10.28 38.50
CA SER A 181 10.74 9.79 38.27
C SER A 181 10.07 10.51 37.09
N ARG A 182 10.79 10.68 35.97
CA ARG A 182 10.10 10.76 34.68
C ARG A 182 9.70 9.34 34.32
N LYS A 183 8.57 8.92 34.89
CA LYS A 183 7.80 7.77 34.45
C LYS A 183 7.73 7.90 32.93
N HIS A 184 8.37 6.97 32.22
CA HIS A 184 8.13 6.71 30.80
C HIS A 184 6.62 6.46 30.66
N ARG A 185 5.81 7.52 30.53
CA ARG A 185 4.58 7.43 29.76
C ARG A 185 5.08 7.14 28.38
N VAL A 186 4.87 5.90 27.94
CA VAL A 186 5.00 5.49 26.55
C VAL A 186 4.07 6.43 25.79
N GLY A 187 4.63 7.57 25.35
CA GLY A 187 3.93 8.49 24.49
C GLY A 187 3.60 7.68 23.26
N TYR A 188 2.31 7.50 22.99
CA TYR A 188 1.83 7.07 21.69
C TYR A 188 2.37 8.10 20.70
N LYS A 189 3.56 7.87 20.15
CA LYS A 189 4.06 8.66 19.02
C LYS A 189 2.96 8.59 17.98
N ARG A 190 2.42 9.76 17.60
CA ARG A 190 1.35 9.93 16.61
C ARG A 190 1.62 8.99 15.44
N ARG A 191 0.96 7.83 15.44
CA ARG A 191 1.20 6.81 14.43
C ARG A 191 0.41 7.25 13.22
N GLN A 192 1.12 7.58 12.14
CA GLN A 192 0.47 7.85 10.87
C GLN A 192 -0.28 6.57 10.44
N LEU A 193 -1.52 6.76 10.01
CA LEU A 193 -2.27 5.66 9.40
C LEU A 193 -1.62 5.27 8.09
N ASP A 194 -1.66 3.99 7.78
CA ASP A 194 -1.08 3.41 6.57
C ASP A 194 -2.14 2.60 5.82
N VAL A 195 -1.87 2.21 4.57
CA VAL A 195 -2.77 1.40 3.74
C VAL A 195 -3.17 0.10 4.43
N LEU A 196 -2.27 -0.52 5.20
CA LEU A 196 -2.58 -1.71 5.99
C LEU A 196 -3.62 -1.44 7.08
N ASP A 197 -3.68 -0.22 7.65
CA ASP A 197 -4.74 0.13 8.59
C ASP A 197 -6.10 0.15 7.93
N LEU A 198 -6.17 0.62 6.69
CA LEU A 198 -7.42 0.73 5.96
C LEU A 198 -8.06 -0.65 5.77
N VAL A 199 -7.27 -1.62 5.34
CA VAL A 199 -7.69 -3.03 5.23
C VAL A 199 -8.14 -3.57 6.59
N CYS A 200 -7.37 -3.31 7.65
CA CYS A 200 -7.70 -3.73 9.00
C CYS A 200 -9.04 -3.12 9.48
N ILE A 201 -9.31 -1.85 9.17
CA ILE A 201 -10.57 -1.17 9.50
C ILE A 201 -11.74 -1.85 8.79
N ILE A 202 -11.59 -2.22 7.51
CA ILE A 202 -12.65 -2.93 6.78
C ILE A 202 -12.90 -4.32 7.38
N TYR A 203 -11.84 -5.05 7.73
CA TYR A 203 -11.97 -6.36 8.38
C TYR A 203 -12.67 -6.27 9.75
N ILE A 204 -12.26 -5.35 10.62
CA ILE A 204 -12.93 -5.11 11.93
C ILE A 204 -14.40 -4.74 11.72
N SER A 205 -14.70 -3.89 10.75
CA SER A 205 -16.06 -3.48 10.43
C SER A 205 -16.91 -4.66 9.94
N SER A 206 -16.32 -5.56 9.15
CA SER A 206 -16.98 -6.79 8.70
C SER A 206 -17.25 -7.74 9.87
N LEU A 207 -16.30 -7.89 10.79
CA LEU A 207 -16.47 -8.68 12.02
C LEU A 207 -17.53 -8.10 12.97
N GLN A 208 -17.73 -6.78 12.98
CA GLN A 208 -18.79 -6.15 13.76
C GLN A 208 -20.18 -6.43 13.18
N LEU A 209 -20.28 -6.48 11.84
CA LEU A 209 -21.55 -6.71 11.15
C LEU A 209 -21.97 -8.18 11.16
N GLN A 210 -21.01 -9.11 11.10
CA GLN A 210 -21.23 -10.57 11.14
C GLN A 210 -22.19 -11.11 10.06
N ALA A 211 -22.43 -10.35 8.98
CA ALA A 211 -23.38 -10.73 7.94
C ALA A 211 -22.84 -11.81 7.00
N ASN A 212 -21.52 -11.82 6.73
CA ASN A 212 -20.87 -12.82 5.88
C ASN A 212 -19.55 -13.26 6.53
N PRO A 213 -19.20 -14.57 6.54
CA PRO A 213 -17.87 -15.04 6.91
C PRO A 213 -16.78 -14.48 5.99
N LEU A 214 -16.18 -13.36 6.42
CA LEU A 214 -14.92 -12.83 5.91
C LEU A 214 -13.82 -13.15 6.91
N TYR A 215 -12.80 -13.89 6.47
CA TYR A 215 -11.65 -14.23 7.29
C TYR A 215 -10.41 -13.46 6.85
N LEU A 216 -9.43 -13.37 7.75
CA LEU A 216 -8.20 -12.64 7.44
C LEU A 216 -7.40 -13.31 6.32
N SER A 217 -7.42 -14.65 6.26
CA SER A 217 -6.79 -15.41 5.17
C SER A 217 -7.36 -15.01 3.80
N ASP A 218 -8.66 -14.75 3.71
CA ASP A 218 -9.31 -14.36 2.46
C ASP A 218 -8.90 -12.96 2.01
N VAL A 219 -8.82 -12.03 2.98
CA VAL A 219 -8.37 -10.65 2.72
C VAL A 219 -6.93 -10.65 2.24
N LEU A 220 -6.06 -11.42 2.90
CA LEU A 220 -4.66 -11.58 2.56
C LEU A 220 -4.47 -12.23 1.19
N ASP A 221 -5.23 -13.27 0.87
CA ASP A 221 -5.23 -13.89 -0.45
C ASP A 221 -5.69 -12.91 -1.54
N CYS A 222 -6.66 -12.04 -1.23
CA CYS A 222 -7.12 -11.00 -2.15
C CYS A 222 -6.07 -9.89 -2.36
N ILE A 223 -5.30 -9.54 -1.32
CA ILE A 223 -4.15 -8.64 -1.45
C ILE A 223 -3.06 -9.29 -2.29
N ARG A 224 -2.73 -10.57 -2.04
CA ARG A 224 -1.71 -11.31 -2.79
C ARG A 224 -2.04 -11.38 -4.28
N LYS A 225 -3.32 -11.57 -4.61
CA LYS A 225 -3.82 -11.62 -5.99
C LYS A 225 -4.10 -10.24 -6.60
N GLU A 226 -3.80 -9.15 -5.88
CA GLU A 226 -4.07 -7.76 -6.27
C GLU A 226 -5.55 -7.45 -6.59
N LYS A 227 -6.48 -8.29 -6.10
CA LYS A 227 -7.93 -8.04 -6.22
C LYS A 227 -8.38 -6.88 -5.33
N ILE A 228 -7.68 -6.67 -4.21
CA ILE A 228 -7.85 -5.52 -3.35
C ILE A 228 -6.63 -4.61 -3.59
N PRO A 229 -6.84 -3.33 -3.94
CA PRO A 229 -5.74 -2.42 -4.19
C PRO A 229 -4.96 -2.16 -2.89
N PHE A 230 -3.74 -2.64 -2.82
CA PHE A 230 -2.85 -2.52 -1.66
C PHE A 230 -1.47 -2.03 -2.08
N PHE A 231 -0.93 -2.62 -3.16
CA PHE A 231 0.27 -2.14 -3.83
C PHE A 231 -0.09 -1.02 -4.81
N LYS A 232 0.87 -0.10 -5.03
CA LYS A 232 0.78 0.99 -6.03
C LYS A 232 -0.52 1.81 -6.02
N THR A 233 -1.14 1.96 -4.86
CA THR A 233 -2.39 2.70 -4.61
C THR A 233 -2.31 4.19 -4.99
N TYR A 234 -1.10 4.74 -5.17
CA TYR A 234 -0.90 6.09 -5.68
C TYR A 234 -1.51 6.31 -7.08
N HIS A 235 -1.59 5.27 -7.92
CA HIS A 235 -2.21 5.38 -9.25
C HIS A 235 -3.72 5.63 -9.20
N LEU A 236 -4.38 5.26 -8.10
CA LEU A 236 -5.82 5.47 -7.90
C LEU A 236 -6.14 6.90 -7.44
N LEU A 237 -5.11 7.69 -7.08
CA LEU A 237 -5.28 9.02 -6.52
C LEU A 237 -5.17 10.09 -7.61
N PRO A 238 -5.96 11.18 -7.52
CA PRO A 238 -5.80 12.32 -8.41
C PRO A 238 -4.40 12.94 -8.30
N GLN A 239 -3.80 13.24 -9.45
CA GLN A 239 -2.45 13.81 -9.52
C GLN A 239 -2.34 15.17 -8.83
N GLU A 240 -3.43 15.94 -8.77
CA GLU A 240 -3.50 17.22 -8.07
C GLU A 240 -3.17 17.07 -6.59
N ASP A 241 -3.78 16.09 -5.90
CA ASP A 241 -3.54 15.85 -4.48
C ASP A 241 -2.10 15.31 -4.25
N LEU A 242 -1.58 14.50 -5.18
CA LEU A 242 -0.23 13.92 -5.08
C LEU A 242 0.87 14.95 -5.30
N ASN A 243 0.68 15.90 -6.22
CA ASN A 243 1.67 16.94 -6.52
C ASN A 243 1.84 17.92 -5.36
N VAL A 244 0.75 18.16 -4.62
CA VAL A 244 0.72 18.99 -3.42
C VAL A 244 1.37 18.29 -2.24
N LEU A 245 1.29 16.95 -2.17
CA LEU A 245 1.77 16.19 -1.01
C LEU A 245 3.29 16.02 -1.00
N GLY A 246 3.91 16.23 0.17
CA GLY A 246 5.35 15.98 0.37
C GLY A 246 5.73 14.49 0.27
N GLN A 247 6.99 14.22 -0.11
CA GLN A 247 7.54 12.86 -0.27
C GLN A 247 7.44 11.98 0.99
N LEU A 248 7.39 12.61 2.18
CA LEU A 248 7.30 11.92 3.47
C LEU A 248 6.01 11.11 3.67
N TYR A 249 4.94 11.44 2.95
CA TYR A 249 3.64 10.79 3.11
C TYR A 249 3.41 9.64 2.13
N PHE A 250 4.18 9.59 1.04
CA PHE A 250 4.06 8.51 0.04
C PHE A 250 4.25 7.12 0.64
N PRO A 251 5.15 6.91 1.62
CA PRO A 251 5.30 5.59 2.22
C PRO A 251 4.06 5.06 2.92
N GLY A 252 3.20 5.93 3.44
CA GLY A 252 1.94 5.52 4.08
C GLY A 252 0.75 5.44 3.11
N LEU A 253 0.92 5.91 1.87
CA LEU A 253 -0.08 5.81 0.81
C LEU A 253 0.04 4.53 0.00
N GLN A 254 1.10 3.72 0.17
CA GLN A 254 1.29 2.45 -0.54
C GLN A 254 1.89 1.38 0.36
N GLY A 255 1.41 0.14 0.23
CA GLY A 255 2.12 -1.00 0.79
C GLY A 255 3.38 -1.28 -0.02
N TYR A 256 4.55 -1.31 0.61
CA TYR A 256 5.79 -1.79 -0.04
C TYR A 256 5.99 -3.29 0.13
N GLU A 257 5.52 -3.82 1.25
CA GLU A 257 5.73 -5.20 1.65
C GLU A 257 4.39 -5.87 1.88
N TYR A 258 4.29 -7.11 1.41
CA TYR A 258 3.20 -7.97 1.79
C TYR A 258 3.27 -8.21 3.31
N PRO A 259 2.16 -8.04 4.07
CA PRO A 259 2.21 -8.12 5.52
C PRO A 259 2.43 -9.58 5.94
N LEU A 260 3.68 -10.01 6.16
CA LEU A 260 4.02 -11.34 6.66
C LEU A 260 4.02 -11.40 8.21
N ASN A 261 4.27 -12.57 8.80
CA ASN A 261 4.77 -12.73 10.18
C ASN A 261 4.01 -11.90 11.25
N ASP A 262 2.69 -12.03 11.29
CA ASP A 262 1.82 -11.40 12.29
C ASP A 262 1.74 -9.88 12.25
N HIS A 263 2.32 -9.22 11.24
CA HIS A 263 2.23 -7.77 11.11
C HIS A 263 0.78 -7.28 11.08
N ILE A 264 -0.09 -8.01 10.38
CA ILE A 264 -1.51 -7.70 10.28
C ILE A 264 -2.24 -7.90 11.61
N TYR A 265 -1.99 -8.98 12.35
CA TYR A 265 -2.63 -9.22 13.65
C TYR A 265 -2.20 -8.19 14.69
N LYS A 266 -0.92 -7.82 14.70
CA LYS A 266 -0.42 -6.72 15.54
C LYS A 266 -1.14 -5.43 15.19
N ARG A 267 -1.34 -5.13 13.91
CA ARG A 267 -2.05 -3.93 13.46
C ARG A 267 -3.52 -3.94 13.86
N LEU A 268 -4.20 -5.06 13.63
CA LEU A 268 -5.58 -5.31 14.05
C LEU A 268 -5.75 -5.14 15.56
N TYR A 269 -4.82 -5.68 16.34
CA TYR A 269 -4.83 -5.54 17.79
C TYR A 269 -4.82 -4.07 18.22
N PHE A 270 -3.85 -3.29 17.71
CA PHE A 270 -3.75 -1.87 18.04
C PHE A 270 -4.99 -1.09 17.62
N LEU A 271 -5.48 -1.35 16.40
CA LEU A 271 -6.67 -0.70 15.89
C LEU A 271 -7.92 -1.09 16.69
N ASN A 272 -8.06 -2.35 17.09
CA ASN A 272 -9.22 -2.81 17.86
C ASN A 272 -9.29 -2.12 19.22
N THR A 273 -8.14 -1.98 19.92
CA THR A 273 -8.06 -1.25 21.19
C THR A 273 -8.46 0.22 21.04
N SER A 274 -8.10 0.86 19.93
CA SER A 274 -8.44 2.26 19.66
C SER A 274 -9.88 2.46 19.17
N LEU A 275 -10.37 1.60 18.27
CA LEU A 275 -11.64 1.75 17.57
C LEU A 275 -12.83 1.24 18.37
N VAL A 276 -12.66 0.08 18.98
CA VAL A 276 -13.77 -0.70 19.50
C VAL A 276 -13.68 -0.63 21.02
N LYS A 277 -14.41 0.32 21.60
CA LYS A 277 -14.54 0.41 23.06
C LYS A 277 -15.36 -0.76 23.65
N MET A 278 -16.06 -1.52 22.81
CA MET A 278 -16.91 -2.64 23.20
C MET A 278 -16.28 -3.98 22.79
N GLU A 279 -16.55 -5.02 23.57
CA GLU A 279 -16.10 -6.37 23.22
C GLU A 279 -16.88 -6.90 22.00
N ILE A 280 -16.18 -7.36 20.96
CA ILE A 280 -16.82 -8.02 19.81
C ILE A 280 -17.04 -9.48 20.18
N THR A 281 -18.30 -9.90 20.22
CA THR A 281 -18.65 -11.31 20.47
C THR A 281 -19.06 -11.97 19.17
N VAL A 282 -18.31 -12.96 18.73
CA VAL A 282 -18.54 -13.70 17.48
C VAL A 282 -18.95 -15.14 17.83
N PRO A 283 -20.08 -15.65 17.31
CA PRO A 283 -20.46 -17.04 17.54
C PRO A 283 -19.46 -17.99 16.87
N VAL A 284 -19.28 -19.19 17.44
CA VAL A 284 -18.38 -20.20 16.88
C VAL A 284 -18.82 -20.63 15.48
N ASP A 285 -20.13 -20.64 15.22
CA ASP A 285 -20.73 -21.01 13.94
C ASP A 285 -20.23 -20.15 12.78
N TYR A 286 -19.86 -18.89 13.05
CA TYR A 286 -19.26 -17.99 12.07
C TYR A 286 -17.97 -18.57 11.47
N TYR A 287 -17.25 -19.43 12.18
CA TYR A 287 -15.98 -20.00 11.76
C TYR A 287 -16.09 -21.43 11.19
N PHE A 288 -17.29 -21.99 11.08
CA PHE A 288 -17.45 -23.32 10.49
C PHE A 288 -17.04 -23.37 9.03
N LEU A 289 -17.32 -22.30 8.27
CA LEU A 289 -16.87 -22.22 6.88
C LEU A 289 -15.34 -22.14 6.79
N LEU A 290 -14.68 -21.42 7.71
CA LEU A 290 -13.23 -21.40 7.80
C LEU A 290 -12.66 -22.80 8.03
N ILE A 291 -13.18 -23.53 9.03
CA ILE A 291 -12.72 -24.89 9.34
C ILE A 291 -12.89 -25.79 8.12
N TYR A 292 -14.08 -25.77 7.52
CA TYR A 292 -14.38 -26.62 6.37
C TYR A 292 -13.45 -26.28 5.20
N LYS A 293 -13.29 -25.00 4.87
CA LYS A 293 -12.37 -24.50 3.85
C LYS A 293 -10.94 -24.95 4.09
N THR A 294 -10.46 -24.89 5.34
CA THR A 294 -9.11 -25.37 5.68
C THR A 294 -8.98 -26.87 5.39
N LEU A 295 -9.96 -27.68 5.79
CA LEU A 295 -9.91 -29.13 5.61
C LEU A 295 -10.00 -29.53 4.13
N THR A 296 -10.82 -28.85 3.32
CA THR A 296 -11.03 -29.17 1.90
C THR A 296 -10.00 -28.53 0.98
N ASP A 297 -9.77 -27.22 1.11
CA ASP A 297 -9.04 -26.44 0.09
C ASP A 297 -7.54 -26.35 0.39
N VAL A 298 -7.16 -26.43 1.67
CA VAL A 298 -5.75 -26.33 2.10
C VAL A 298 -5.15 -27.70 2.33
N LEU A 299 -5.87 -28.56 3.06
CA LEU A 299 -5.38 -29.90 3.43
C LEU A 299 -5.82 -30.99 2.46
N TYR A 300 -6.83 -30.76 1.61
CA TYR A 300 -7.36 -31.72 0.64
C TYR A 300 -7.74 -33.07 1.25
N LEU A 301 -8.33 -33.04 2.45
CA LEU A 301 -8.68 -34.24 3.19
C LEU A 301 -9.91 -34.92 2.59
N THR A 302 -9.79 -36.20 2.24
CA THR A 302 -10.92 -37.01 1.75
C THR A 302 -11.99 -37.23 2.83
N ASN A 303 -11.57 -37.27 4.10
CA ASN A 303 -12.45 -37.41 5.26
C ASN A 303 -12.81 -36.07 5.93
N ALA A 304 -12.71 -34.94 5.20
CA ALA A 304 -12.99 -33.60 5.75
C ALA A 304 -14.31 -33.50 6.54
N PRO A 305 -15.45 -34.07 6.12
CA PRO A 305 -16.70 -33.99 6.89
C PRO A 305 -16.61 -34.69 8.26
N GLN A 306 -15.91 -35.82 8.36
CA GLN A 306 -15.76 -36.56 9.62
C GLN A 306 -14.88 -35.79 10.59
N VAL A 307 -13.74 -35.28 10.11
CA VAL A 307 -12.83 -34.44 10.91
C VAL A 307 -13.52 -33.15 11.36
N PHE A 308 -14.32 -32.53 10.50
CA PHE A 308 -15.14 -31.37 10.85
C PHE A 308 -16.09 -31.68 12.01
N MET A 309 -16.78 -32.83 11.98
CA MET A 309 -17.67 -33.23 13.07
C MET A 309 -16.91 -33.51 14.38
N LEU A 310 -15.69 -34.06 14.30
CA LEU A 310 -14.83 -34.23 15.49
C LEU A 310 -14.45 -32.89 16.10
N ILE A 311 -14.07 -31.91 15.27
CA ILE A 311 -13.77 -30.54 15.72
C ILE A 311 -15.01 -29.90 16.36
N TYR A 312 -16.18 -30.04 15.73
CA TYR A 312 -17.44 -29.53 16.26
C TYR A 312 -17.76 -30.14 17.64
N ASN A 313 -17.66 -31.46 17.76
CA ASN A 313 -17.90 -32.16 19.02
C ASN A 313 -16.90 -31.74 20.10
N LEU A 314 -15.64 -31.52 19.74
CA LEU A 314 -14.62 -31.02 20.66
C LEU A 314 -14.95 -29.59 21.14
N LEU A 315 -15.32 -28.69 20.24
CA LEU A 315 -15.70 -27.32 20.59
C LEU A 315 -16.94 -27.30 21.52
N LYS A 316 -17.91 -28.17 21.23
CA LYS A 316 -19.09 -28.37 22.07
C LYS A 316 -18.73 -28.94 23.44
N ALA A 317 -17.81 -29.90 23.51
CA ALA A 317 -17.33 -30.50 24.76
C ALA A 317 -16.64 -29.49 25.69
N VAL A 318 -15.89 -28.53 25.13
CA VAL A 318 -15.26 -27.43 25.90
C VAL A 318 -16.28 -26.36 26.29
N ASN A 319 -17.54 -26.48 25.82
CA ASN A 319 -18.60 -25.50 26.02
C ASN A 319 -18.19 -24.09 25.52
N LYS A 320 -17.42 -24.04 24.43
CA LYS A 320 -17.09 -22.79 23.73
C LYS A 320 -18.18 -22.54 22.71
N THR A 321 -19.06 -21.60 23.02
CA THR A 321 -20.17 -21.20 22.13
C THR A 321 -19.91 -19.88 21.41
N LYS A 322 -19.07 -19.01 21.99
CA LYS A 322 -18.74 -17.69 21.45
C LYS A 322 -17.29 -17.34 21.73
N PHE A 323 -16.71 -16.59 20.80
CA PHE A 323 -15.41 -15.95 20.95
C PHE A 323 -15.62 -14.48 21.31
N VAL A 324 -14.83 -13.98 22.27
CA VAL A 324 -14.88 -12.59 22.71
C VAL A 324 -13.54 -11.95 22.39
N ILE A 325 -13.54 -11.03 21.44
CA ILE A 325 -12.38 -10.23 21.10
C ILE A 325 -12.39 -9.02 22.02
N LYS A 326 -11.52 -9.05 23.04
CA LYS A 326 -11.42 -8.01 24.05
C LYS A 326 -10.57 -6.83 23.55
N SER A 327 -11.01 -5.62 23.87
CA SER A 327 -10.32 -4.38 23.52
C SER A 327 -9.12 -4.09 24.43
N ASP A 328 -9.20 -4.49 25.70
CA ASP A 328 -8.15 -4.33 26.70
C ASP A 328 -7.33 -5.62 26.84
N MET A 329 -6.47 -5.83 25.86
CA MET A 329 -5.40 -6.80 25.98
C MET A 329 -4.16 -6.02 26.43
N GLY A 330 -3.56 -6.41 27.56
CA GLY A 330 -2.41 -5.68 28.12
C GLY A 330 -1.10 -5.85 27.34
N THR A 331 -0.94 -6.91 26.53
CA THR A 331 0.29 -7.18 25.77
C THR A 331 0.04 -7.92 24.47
N VAL A 332 0.79 -7.53 23.43
CA VAL A 332 0.85 -8.16 22.09
C VAL A 332 1.18 -9.65 22.16
N THR A 333 1.89 -10.10 23.20
CA THR A 333 2.22 -11.52 23.41
C THR A 333 0.99 -12.41 23.69
N LYS A 334 -0.20 -11.83 23.87
CA LYS A 334 -1.49 -12.54 23.93
C LYS A 334 -2.26 -12.54 22.61
N LEU A 335 -1.60 -12.33 21.47
CA LEU A 335 -2.15 -12.56 20.12
C LEU A 335 -3.00 -13.85 20.04
N ARG A 336 -2.55 -14.90 20.74
CA ARG A 336 -3.24 -16.18 20.99
C ARG A 336 -4.71 -16.06 21.38
N ASP A 337 -5.02 -15.18 22.33
CA ASP A 337 -6.35 -15.04 22.91
C ASP A 337 -7.17 -13.95 22.19
N ALA A 338 -6.51 -13.16 21.34
CA ALA A 338 -7.12 -12.01 20.66
C ALA A 338 -7.87 -12.42 19.38
N PHE A 339 -7.35 -13.40 18.64
CA PHE A 339 -7.91 -13.76 17.33
C PHE A 339 -8.43 -15.21 17.30
N PRO A 340 -9.74 -15.40 17.08
CA PRO A 340 -10.35 -16.73 17.07
C PRO A 340 -9.83 -17.63 15.95
N GLU A 341 -9.46 -17.07 14.80
CA GLU A 341 -8.97 -17.81 13.63
C GLU A 341 -7.72 -18.63 13.98
N VAL A 342 -6.76 -18.02 14.68
CA VAL A 342 -5.52 -18.67 15.15
C VAL A 342 -5.82 -19.82 16.13
N TYR A 343 -6.76 -19.58 17.05
CA TYR A 343 -7.20 -20.57 18.03
C TYR A 343 -7.86 -21.78 17.34
N ILE A 344 -8.74 -21.51 16.37
CA ILE A 344 -9.44 -22.54 15.61
C ILE A 344 -8.46 -23.38 14.80
N MET A 345 -7.48 -22.75 14.14
CA MET A 345 -6.46 -23.49 13.39
C MET A 345 -5.65 -24.41 14.29
N SER A 346 -5.31 -23.96 15.50
CA SER A 346 -4.62 -24.82 16.45
C SER A 346 -5.47 -25.99 16.95
N ILE A 347 -6.80 -25.83 17.00
CA ILE A 347 -7.72 -26.95 17.26
C ILE A 347 -7.75 -27.92 16.08
N VAL A 348 -7.75 -27.41 14.84
CA VAL A 348 -7.67 -28.25 13.64
C VAL A 348 -6.42 -29.11 13.68
N ILE A 349 -5.26 -28.52 13.99
CA ILE A 349 -3.99 -29.24 14.20
C ILE A 349 -4.16 -30.34 15.25
N PHE A 350 -4.70 -29.98 16.42
CA PHE A 350 -4.86 -30.90 17.53
C PHE A 350 -5.73 -32.11 17.18
N VAL A 351 -6.87 -31.88 16.52
CA VAL A 351 -7.77 -32.96 16.12
C VAL A 351 -7.14 -33.84 15.05
N LEU A 352 -6.39 -33.27 14.12
CA LEU A 352 -5.69 -34.04 13.09
C LEU A 352 -4.56 -34.91 13.68
N GLU A 353 -3.75 -34.37 14.59
CA GLU A 353 -2.74 -35.14 15.31
C GLU A 353 -3.37 -36.29 16.12
N LEU A 354 -4.51 -36.04 16.77
CA LEU A 354 -5.24 -37.10 17.48
C LEU A 354 -5.78 -38.14 16.50
N ASN A 355 -6.40 -37.70 15.41
CA ASN A 355 -6.98 -38.61 14.44
C ASN A 355 -5.90 -39.48 13.79
N GLN A 356 -4.71 -38.95 13.52
CA GLN A 356 -3.57 -39.72 13.01
C GLN A 356 -3.06 -40.78 13.99
N LYS A 357 -3.13 -40.51 15.30
CA LYS A 357 -2.72 -41.45 16.34
C LYS A 357 -3.71 -42.60 16.53
N PHE A 358 -5.00 -42.36 16.29
CA PHE A 358 -6.06 -43.34 16.49
C PHE A 358 -6.52 -44.03 15.21
N ASP A 359 -6.36 -43.40 14.05
CA ASP A 359 -6.77 -43.90 12.74
C ASP A 359 -5.59 -43.84 11.77
N GLN A 360 -5.33 -44.94 11.06
CA GLN A 360 -4.21 -45.01 10.11
C GLN A 360 -4.67 -44.49 8.76
N GLN A 361 -3.97 -43.47 8.26
CA GLN A 361 -4.05 -42.86 6.91
C GLN A 361 -4.90 -41.59 6.81
N ILE A 362 -4.41 -40.51 7.43
CA ILE A 362 -4.69 -39.16 6.92
C ILE A 362 -3.85 -38.95 5.67
N PHE A 363 -4.49 -38.97 4.51
CA PHE A 363 -3.83 -38.64 3.25
C PHE A 363 -3.75 -37.12 3.10
N ILE A 364 -2.61 -36.54 3.51
CA ILE A 364 -2.28 -35.17 3.13
C ILE A 364 -1.60 -35.26 1.76
N ARG A 365 -2.23 -34.71 0.73
CA ARG A 365 -1.54 -34.55 -0.56
C ARG A 365 -0.35 -33.63 -0.36
N ARG A 366 0.85 -34.17 -0.63
CA ARG A 366 2.06 -33.35 -0.86
C ARG A 366 1.72 -32.48 -2.05
N GLN A 367 1.51 -31.21 -1.76
CA GLN A 367 1.38 -30.21 -2.80
C GLN A 367 2.72 -29.51 -2.73
N ASP A 368 3.45 -29.52 -3.84
CA ASP A 368 4.64 -28.70 -3.95
C ASP A 368 4.27 -27.32 -3.49
N THR A 369 4.98 -26.81 -2.49
CA THR A 369 4.78 -25.46 -2.03
C THR A 369 4.94 -24.59 -3.27
N LYS A 370 3.83 -24.03 -3.76
CA LYS A 370 3.74 -23.13 -4.93
C LYS A 370 4.69 -21.93 -4.86
N ASP A 371 5.39 -21.79 -3.75
CA ASP A 371 6.41 -20.79 -3.47
C ASP A 371 7.74 -21.10 -4.17
N ASP A 372 7.97 -22.33 -4.65
CA ASP A 372 9.20 -22.65 -5.39
C ASP A 372 9.03 -22.35 -6.88
N ILE A 373 9.36 -21.11 -7.26
CA ILE A 373 9.33 -20.62 -8.64
C ILE A 373 10.13 -21.54 -9.57
N TYR A 374 11.14 -22.25 -9.05
CA TYR A 374 11.99 -23.15 -9.84
C TYR A 374 11.30 -24.47 -10.24
N HIS A 375 10.21 -24.85 -9.58
CA HIS A 375 9.51 -26.11 -9.82
C HIS A 375 8.08 -25.90 -10.35
N MET A 376 7.77 -24.71 -10.88
CA MET A 376 6.48 -24.44 -11.48
C MET A 376 6.28 -25.27 -12.76
N SER A 377 5.13 -25.93 -12.88
CA SER A 377 4.74 -26.57 -14.14
C SER A 377 4.56 -25.52 -15.25
N VAL A 378 4.57 -25.95 -16.51
CA VAL A 378 4.40 -25.06 -17.67
C VAL A 378 3.08 -24.28 -17.57
N GLU A 379 1.98 -24.98 -17.30
CA GLU A 379 0.65 -24.36 -17.13
C GLU A 379 0.61 -23.34 -16.00
N HIS A 380 1.25 -23.63 -14.85
CA HIS A 380 1.33 -22.68 -13.74
C HIS A 380 2.20 -21.47 -14.09
N THR A 381 3.26 -21.68 -14.88
CA THR A 381 4.14 -20.60 -15.35
C THR A 381 3.39 -19.66 -16.28
N GLU A 382 2.57 -20.19 -17.20
CA GLU A 382 1.71 -19.39 -18.07
C GLU A 382 0.67 -18.60 -17.28
N GLN A 383 -0.04 -19.25 -16.34
CA GLN A 383 -0.99 -18.56 -15.45
C GLN A 383 -0.32 -17.46 -14.62
N TYR A 384 0.91 -17.67 -14.18
CA TYR A 384 1.69 -16.67 -13.46
C TYR A 384 2.10 -15.50 -14.37
N CYS A 385 2.56 -15.78 -15.60
CA CYS A 385 2.85 -14.75 -16.59
C CYS A 385 1.61 -13.91 -16.94
N ASP A 386 0.45 -14.54 -17.11
CA ASP A 386 -0.83 -13.87 -17.30
C ASP A 386 -1.21 -13.02 -16.08
N TRP A 387 -0.98 -13.53 -14.87
CA TRP A 387 -1.20 -12.76 -13.65
C TRP A 387 -0.27 -11.54 -13.59
N VAL A 388 1.01 -11.69 -13.88
CA VAL A 388 1.99 -10.59 -13.95
C VAL A 388 1.54 -9.54 -14.98
N TYR A 389 1.11 -10.00 -16.16
CA TYR A 389 0.64 -9.12 -17.22
C TYR A 389 -0.61 -8.31 -16.80
N ASN A 390 -1.57 -8.97 -16.16
CA ASN A 390 -2.83 -8.34 -15.78
C ASN A 390 -2.72 -7.42 -14.55
N ASN A 391 -1.78 -7.68 -13.63
CA ASN A 391 -1.75 -7.00 -12.33
C ASN A 391 -0.53 -6.07 -12.17
N ILE A 392 0.65 -6.45 -12.67
CA ILE A 392 1.88 -5.66 -12.47
C ILE A 392 2.01 -4.56 -13.52
N LEU A 393 1.62 -4.84 -14.77
CA LEU A 393 1.73 -3.88 -15.86
C LEU A 393 0.66 -2.78 -15.73
N PRO A 394 1.04 -1.50 -15.81
CA PRO A 394 0.08 -0.40 -15.75
C PRO A 394 -1.06 -0.58 -16.75
N GLY A 395 -2.31 -0.34 -16.32
CA GLY A 395 -3.50 -0.36 -17.19
C GLY A 395 -3.37 0.49 -18.47
N LYS A 396 -2.52 1.51 -18.46
CA LYS A 396 -2.16 2.32 -19.64
C LYS A 396 -1.60 1.51 -20.82
N LEU A 397 -1.10 0.29 -20.55
CA LEU A 397 -0.56 -0.63 -21.56
C LEU A 397 -1.61 -1.58 -22.13
N HIS A 398 -2.73 -1.77 -21.43
CA HIS A 398 -3.78 -2.70 -21.85
C HIS A 398 -4.69 -2.09 -22.94
N ASP A 399 -4.91 -0.78 -22.90
CA ASP A 399 -5.72 -0.09 -23.91
C ASP A 399 -4.87 0.39 -25.08
N SER A 400 -5.01 -0.25 -26.25
CA SER A 400 -4.42 0.20 -27.51
C SER A 400 -4.82 1.65 -27.88
N ALA A 401 -5.97 2.11 -27.40
CA ALA A 401 -6.45 3.50 -27.52
C ALA A 401 -5.81 4.48 -26.51
N GLY A 402 -5.28 3.98 -25.38
CA GLY A 402 -4.62 4.75 -24.32
C GLY A 402 -3.14 5.07 -24.60
N THR A 403 -2.62 4.61 -25.73
CA THR A 403 -1.23 4.82 -26.15
C THR A 403 -0.83 6.28 -26.32
N GLN A 404 -1.73 7.26 -26.25
CA GLN A 404 -1.37 8.68 -26.43
C GLN A 404 -0.32 9.18 -25.42
N ASP A 405 -0.25 8.60 -24.22
CA ASP A 405 0.68 8.99 -23.15
C ASP A 405 2.07 8.33 -23.20
N LEU A 406 2.26 7.28 -24.01
CA LEU A 406 3.54 6.57 -24.08
C LEU A 406 4.54 7.32 -24.98
N SER A 407 5.81 7.31 -24.59
CA SER A 407 6.90 7.82 -25.43
C SER A 407 6.95 7.05 -26.75
N MET A 408 7.35 7.71 -27.85
CA MET A 408 7.52 7.05 -29.16
C MET A 408 8.47 5.85 -29.07
N MET A 409 9.47 5.90 -28.18
CA MET A 409 10.39 4.79 -27.95
C MET A 409 9.69 3.60 -27.26
N GLU A 410 8.85 3.87 -26.26
CA GLU A 410 8.08 2.84 -25.55
C GLU A 410 7.10 2.16 -26.50
N LYS A 411 6.39 2.93 -27.32
CA LYS A 411 5.50 2.39 -28.37
C LYS A 411 6.23 1.46 -29.32
N ARG A 412 7.42 1.85 -29.78
CA ARG A 412 8.25 1.00 -30.66
C ARG A 412 8.70 -0.27 -29.95
N LEU A 413 9.05 -0.19 -28.67
CA LEU A 413 9.42 -1.38 -27.89
C LEU A 413 8.24 -2.34 -27.75
N PHE A 414 7.04 -1.86 -27.41
CA PHE A 414 5.85 -2.71 -27.35
C PHE A 414 5.43 -3.27 -28.72
N GLN A 415 5.73 -2.56 -29.80
CA GLN A 415 5.50 -3.07 -31.15
C GLN A 415 6.50 -4.18 -31.54
N ILE A 416 7.76 -4.09 -31.08
CA ILE A 416 8.77 -5.12 -31.31
C ILE A 416 8.46 -6.38 -30.47
N PHE A 417 8.03 -6.18 -29.23
CA PHE A 417 7.62 -7.24 -28.31
C PHE A 417 6.11 -7.27 -28.18
N ASP A 418 5.42 -7.66 -29.26
CA ASP A 418 3.97 -7.78 -29.25
C ASP A 418 3.55 -8.92 -28.32
N MET A 419 3.05 -8.53 -27.15
CA MET A 419 2.61 -9.46 -26.10
C MET A 419 1.31 -10.19 -26.49
N ASN A 420 0.56 -9.68 -27.48
CA ASN A 420 -0.72 -10.23 -27.91
C ASN A 420 -0.59 -11.17 -29.11
N ALA A 421 0.38 -10.93 -30.00
CA ALA A 421 0.61 -11.78 -31.18
C ALA A 421 0.82 -13.26 -30.81
N ALA A 422 1.48 -13.54 -29.70
CA ALA A 422 1.70 -14.91 -29.23
C ALA A 422 0.41 -15.63 -28.76
N LYS A 423 -0.67 -14.91 -28.41
CA LYS A 423 -1.94 -15.51 -27.99
C LYS A 423 -2.82 -15.90 -29.17
N GLU A 424 -2.71 -15.19 -30.30
CA GLU A 424 -3.51 -15.48 -31.50
C GLU A 424 -3.05 -16.78 -32.18
N ASP A 425 -1.74 -17.05 -32.25
CA ASP A 425 -1.19 -18.28 -32.85
C ASP A 425 -1.60 -19.57 -32.08
N ILE A 426 -1.80 -19.47 -30.76
CA ILE A 426 -2.25 -20.59 -29.92
C ILE A 426 -3.75 -20.84 -30.10
N LEU A 427 -4.55 -19.78 -30.22
CA LEU A 427 -5.99 -19.90 -30.45
C LEU A 427 -6.31 -20.50 -31.82
N GLU A 428 -5.54 -20.19 -32.86
CA GLU A 428 -5.77 -20.77 -34.19
C GLU A 428 -5.47 -22.27 -34.26
N THR A 429 -4.50 -22.77 -33.47
CA THR A 429 -4.15 -24.19 -33.42
C THR A 429 -5.11 -25.05 -32.59
N ASP A 430 -5.84 -24.46 -31.65
CA ASP A 430 -6.84 -25.16 -30.83
C ASP A 430 -8.27 -25.12 -31.41
N THR A 431 -8.55 -24.25 -32.39
CA THR A 431 -9.87 -24.16 -33.04
C THR A 431 -10.26 -25.40 -33.85
N GLU A 432 -9.33 -26.31 -34.17
CA GLU A 432 -9.67 -27.59 -34.80
C GLU A 432 -9.99 -28.71 -33.79
N LYS A 433 -9.90 -28.46 -32.47
CA LYS A 433 -10.10 -29.51 -31.44
C LYS A 433 -11.05 -29.21 -30.28
N SER A 434 -11.68 -28.05 -30.16
CA SER A 434 -12.60 -27.84 -29.02
C SER A 434 -13.79 -26.90 -29.26
N SER A 435 -14.86 -27.44 -29.84
CA SER A 435 -16.20 -26.88 -29.66
C SER A 435 -16.78 -27.30 -28.30
N SER A 436 -16.29 -26.73 -27.20
CA SER A 436 -17.00 -26.70 -25.91
C SER A 436 -16.35 -25.72 -24.92
N GLY A 437 -16.74 -24.44 -24.98
CA GLY A 437 -16.32 -23.41 -24.03
C GLY A 437 -17.42 -22.35 -23.88
N GLY A 438 -18.51 -22.72 -23.22
CA GLY A 438 -19.65 -21.83 -22.96
C GLY A 438 -19.38 -20.83 -21.85
N SER A 439 -19.90 -19.62 -22.05
CA SER A 439 -19.84 -18.44 -21.17
C SER A 439 -20.49 -18.71 -19.80
N GLY A 440 -19.75 -18.52 -18.72
CA GLY A 440 -20.24 -18.70 -17.35
C GLY A 440 -20.66 -17.38 -16.69
N SER A 441 -21.95 -17.08 -16.74
CA SER A 441 -22.61 -16.20 -15.76
C SER A 441 -23.80 -16.95 -15.16
N GLY A 442 -23.77 -17.13 -13.83
CA GLY A 442 -24.93 -17.56 -13.03
C GLY A 442 -24.99 -19.03 -12.59
N GLY A 443 -24.98 -19.23 -11.27
CA GLY A 443 -25.77 -20.30 -10.62
C GLY A 443 -25.01 -21.56 -10.23
N GLY A 444 -24.76 -21.72 -8.93
CA GLY A 444 -24.34 -23.00 -8.37
C GLY A 444 -25.42 -24.06 -8.55
N SER A 445 -25.04 -25.21 -9.09
CA SER A 445 -25.55 -26.54 -8.72
C SER A 445 -24.76 -27.58 -9.52
N GLY A 446 -24.15 -28.55 -8.83
CA GLY A 446 -23.66 -29.79 -9.44
C GLY A 446 -22.25 -29.75 -10.03
N ASN A 447 -21.23 -29.78 -9.18
CA ASN A 447 -19.93 -30.31 -9.59
C ASN A 447 -19.30 -31.14 -8.46
N GLY A 448 -19.94 -32.27 -8.17
CA GLY A 448 -19.53 -33.21 -7.11
C GLY A 448 -18.84 -34.49 -7.61
N ASN A 449 -18.95 -34.88 -8.88
CA ASN A 449 -18.61 -36.26 -9.28
C ASN A 449 -17.78 -36.43 -10.57
N GLY A 450 -17.20 -35.37 -11.15
CA GLY A 450 -16.55 -35.47 -12.47
C GLY A 450 -15.01 -35.48 -12.50
N ARG A 451 -14.33 -35.13 -11.40
CA ARG A 451 -12.86 -34.87 -11.41
C ARG A 451 -12.05 -35.84 -10.54
N LEU A 452 -12.61 -37.02 -10.30
CA LEU A 452 -11.93 -38.11 -9.61
C LEU A 452 -11.51 -39.14 -10.68
N LEU A 453 -10.21 -39.41 -10.79
CA LEU A 453 -9.61 -40.65 -11.34
C LEU A 453 -9.06 -40.69 -12.79
N THR A 454 -8.29 -39.70 -13.28
CA THR A 454 -7.38 -40.01 -14.42
C THR A 454 -5.95 -39.52 -14.34
N ASP A 455 -5.61 -38.53 -13.52
CA ASP A 455 -4.20 -38.12 -13.41
C ASP A 455 -3.54 -38.84 -12.22
N GLN A 456 -3.07 -40.06 -12.50
CA GLN A 456 -2.12 -40.80 -11.67
C GLN A 456 -0.70 -40.24 -11.87
N ASP A 457 -0.49 -38.97 -11.52
CA ASP A 457 0.86 -38.44 -11.38
C ASP A 457 1.28 -38.62 -9.91
N ASP A 458 2.24 -39.51 -9.69
CA ASP A 458 3.19 -39.61 -8.57
C ASP A 458 2.79 -38.94 -7.24
N THR A 459 1.64 -39.31 -6.67
CA THR A 459 1.29 -38.90 -5.30
C THR A 459 2.16 -39.67 -4.31
N GLU A 460 3.28 -39.06 -3.91
CA GLU A 460 4.09 -39.53 -2.79
C GLU A 460 3.25 -39.53 -1.51
N GLN A 461 3.06 -40.72 -0.94
CA GLN A 461 2.41 -40.89 0.36
C GLN A 461 3.45 -40.64 1.46
N VAL A 462 3.29 -39.54 2.20
CA VAL A 462 4.08 -39.29 3.39
C VAL A 462 3.55 -40.20 4.51
N THR A 463 4.35 -41.17 4.91
CA THR A 463 4.00 -42.12 5.99
C THR A 463 4.62 -41.74 7.34
N ASP A 464 5.63 -40.86 7.34
CA ASP A 464 6.29 -40.41 8.58
C ASP A 464 5.42 -39.37 9.32
N PRO A 465 4.98 -39.66 10.57
CA PRO A 465 4.18 -38.72 11.34
C PRO A 465 4.87 -37.38 11.60
N ASP A 466 6.19 -37.36 11.77
CA ASP A 466 6.91 -36.12 12.06
C ASP A 466 6.96 -35.19 10.83
N GLU A 467 7.01 -35.77 9.63
CA GLU A 467 6.95 -35.05 8.36
C GLU A 467 5.54 -34.49 8.10
N VAL A 468 4.50 -35.28 8.40
CA VAL A 468 3.08 -34.84 8.34
C VAL A 468 2.84 -33.65 9.25
N ASP A 469 3.32 -33.71 10.49
CA ASP A 469 3.20 -32.61 11.45
C ASP A 469 3.92 -31.36 10.92
N ALA A 470 5.17 -31.49 10.45
CA ALA A 470 5.92 -30.37 9.90
C ALA A 470 5.19 -29.71 8.72
N MET A 471 4.66 -30.51 7.79
CA MET A 471 3.89 -30.02 6.64
C MET A 471 2.59 -29.33 7.05
N LEU A 472 1.89 -29.88 8.04
CA LEU A 472 0.62 -29.35 8.52
C LEU A 472 0.82 -28.00 9.22
N PHE A 473 1.86 -27.87 10.04
CA PHE A 473 2.25 -26.58 10.61
C PHE A 473 2.68 -25.58 9.53
N ASP A 474 3.43 -25.99 8.51
CA ASP A 474 3.82 -25.10 7.40
C ASP A 474 2.60 -24.57 6.65
N LYS A 475 1.73 -25.45 6.15
CA LYS A 475 0.52 -25.06 5.39
C LYS A 475 -0.39 -24.15 6.20
N LEU A 476 -0.65 -24.48 7.47
CA LEU A 476 -1.55 -23.68 8.31
C LEU A 476 -0.90 -22.36 8.75
N SER A 477 0.41 -22.33 8.98
CA SER A 477 1.12 -21.08 9.27
C SER A 477 1.04 -20.09 8.10
N LYS A 478 1.17 -20.58 6.86
CA LYS A 478 1.00 -19.77 5.64
C LYS A 478 -0.44 -19.29 5.44
N MET A 479 -1.42 -20.15 5.71
CA MET A 479 -2.84 -19.79 5.62
C MET A 479 -3.21 -18.69 6.61
N VAL A 480 -2.77 -18.82 7.86
CA VAL A 480 -3.05 -17.86 8.95
C VAL A 480 -2.15 -16.65 8.86
N ASN A 481 -1.05 -16.74 8.10
CA ASN A 481 -0.02 -15.70 7.97
C ASN A 481 0.65 -15.36 9.32
N MET A 482 1.00 -16.41 10.06
CA MET A 482 1.67 -16.36 11.36
C MET A 482 2.99 -17.12 11.29
N SER A 483 3.98 -16.73 12.10
CA SER A 483 5.24 -17.47 12.16
C SER A 483 5.03 -18.89 12.69
N LEU A 484 5.80 -19.86 12.17
CA LEU A 484 5.75 -21.26 12.62
C LEU A 484 5.97 -21.39 14.13
N ASP A 485 6.92 -20.64 14.68
CA ASP A 485 7.22 -20.64 16.11
C ASP A 485 6.06 -20.11 16.94
N ASP A 486 5.38 -19.06 16.48
CA ASP A 486 4.24 -18.51 17.21
C ASP A 486 3.02 -19.43 17.11
N LEU A 487 2.77 -20.06 15.96
CA LEU A 487 1.75 -21.10 15.83
C LEU A 487 2.00 -22.27 16.78
N ARG A 488 3.24 -22.78 16.83
CA ARG A 488 3.63 -23.87 17.75
C ARG A 488 3.47 -23.48 19.22
N LYS A 489 3.81 -22.24 19.59
CA LYS A 489 3.58 -21.73 20.95
C LYS A 489 2.08 -21.71 21.29
N VAL A 490 1.23 -21.25 20.36
CA VAL A 490 -0.22 -21.24 20.56
C VAL A 490 -0.74 -22.66 20.71
N TYR A 491 -0.36 -23.55 19.80
CA TYR A 491 -0.70 -24.96 19.82
C TYR A 491 -0.34 -25.61 21.17
N ALA A 492 0.90 -25.46 21.63
CA ALA A 492 1.37 -26.04 22.90
C ALA A 492 0.56 -25.60 24.13
N VAL A 493 0.02 -24.38 24.13
CA VAL A 493 -0.87 -23.91 25.19
C VAL A 493 -2.23 -24.59 25.07
N ILE A 494 -2.80 -24.63 23.86
CA ILE A 494 -4.11 -25.23 23.62
C ILE A 494 -4.09 -26.70 24.01
N THR A 495 -3.07 -27.46 23.61
CA THR A 495 -2.87 -28.86 23.99
C THR A 495 -2.81 -29.05 25.52
N LYS A 496 -2.26 -28.08 26.27
CA LYS A 496 -2.28 -28.11 27.75
C LYS A 496 -3.69 -27.93 28.32
N LEU A 497 -4.56 -27.15 27.67
CA LEU A 497 -5.96 -26.99 28.09
C LEU A 497 -6.76 -28.28 27.88
N PHE A 498 -6.42 -29.05 26.85
CA PHE A 498 -7.06 -30.30 26.46
C PHE A 498 -6.45 -31.56 27.10
N LYS A 499 -5.50 -31.43 28.04
CA LYS A 499 -4.97 -32.62 28.73
C LYS A 499 -6.08 -33.34 29.52
N PRO A 500 -6.11 -34.69 29.45
CA PRO A 500 -7.25 -35.51 29.90
C PRO A 500 -7.57 -35.42 31.40
N SER A 501 -6.69 -34.85 32.23
CA SER A 501 -6.97 -34.61 33.65
C SER A 501 -8.10 -33.60 33.90
N LYS A 502 -8.57 -32.88 32.88
CA LYS A 502 -9.72 -31.94 32.97
C LYS A 502 -10.91 -32.29 32.09
N LEU A 503 -10.76 -33.21 31.13
CA LEU A 503 -11.88 -33.74 30.35
C LEU A 503 -12.53 -34.83 31.19
N LYS A 504 -13.58 -34.49 31.93
CA LYS A 504 -14.49 -35.50 32.48
C LYS A 504 -14.89 -36.41 31.32
N ARG A 505 -14.76 -37.73 31.49
CA ARG A 505 -15.15 -38.73 30.48
C ARG A 505 -16.49 -38.31 29.88
N ILE A 506 -16.45 -38.06 28.57
CA ILE A 506 -17.64 -37.89 27.75
C ILE A 506 -17.96 -39.32 27.35
N ASP A 507 -18.83 -39.95 28.13
CA ASP A 507 -19.44 -41.25 27.79
C ASP A 507 -20.56 -41.04 26.78
#